data_AF-A0A1M7IFY4-F1
#
_entry.id   AF-A0A1M7IFY4-F1
#
_cell.length_a   1.000
_cell.length_b   1.000
_cell.length_c   1.000
_cell.angle_alpha   90.00
_cell.angle_beta   90.00
_cell.angle_gamma   90.00
#
_symmetry.space_group_name_H-M   'P 1'
#
loop_
_entity.id
_entity.type
_entity.pdbx_description
1 polymer ?
#
loop_
_entity_poly.entity_id
_entity_poly.type
_entity_poly.pdbx_seq_one_letter_code
_entity_poly.pdbx_strand_id
1 'polypeptide(L)'
;MGQGGHITIINNTNSKMIQTYSHSYQMEAWDFPKEIAAGERKRFYVEWCDNIFKCTSDDRGTAVYHLENDQNKTLEITMYNANTRSISVELTGIEGPGIKTSCPMQWQHDGEMYVIMDDRMDLKRWMGKTAGNTPINMMDIPGTHDSLAFDLTGFVGSIVPSSAKTQNMNIWDQLCFGCRYFDIRIDQELNGCHGVVDCRNGLNDTIELISKFLEANNTEFVLMRIKNERSVENKEAFNKKMDDLFNSYENLFWKNNLTSGWPLLNDVRGKVIVLDNLNDHYFFSK
;
A
#
# COMPACT_ATOMS: atom_id res chain seq x y z
N MET A 1 28.48 6.01 20.40
CA MET A 1 27.09 5.73 20.81
C MET A 1 26.59 4.73 19.80
N GLY A 2 26.08 3.58 20.24
CA GLY A 2 25.72 2.47 19.36
C GLY A 2 24.58 2.82 18.39
N GLN A 3 24.46 2.07 17.30
CA GLN A 3 23.36 2.19 16.33
C GLN A 3 22.34 1.09 16.60
N GLY A 4 21.64 1.24 17.73
CA GLY A 4 20.59 0.35 18.16
C GLY A 4 19.20 0.72 17.65
N GLY A 5 18.30 -0.25 17.67
CA GLY A 5 16.89 -0.11 17.34
C GLY A 5 16.10 -1.35 17.76
N HIS A 6 14.77 -1.29 17.68
CA HIS A 6 13.90 -2.42 17.98
C HIS A 6 13.20 -2.93 16.72
N ILE A 7 13.06 -4.24 16.61
CA ILE A 7 12.16 -4.87 15.64
C ILE A 7 11.03 -5.54 16.43
N THR A 8 9.80 -5.30 15.99
CA THR A 8 8.61 -5.98 16.50
C THR A 8 8.01 -6.84 15.41
N ILE A 9 8.04 -8.15 15.61
CA ILE A 9 7.32 -9.10 14.74
C ILE A 9 5.91 -9.28 15.29
N ILE A 10 4.91 -9.08 14.42
CA ILE A 10 3.50 -9.36 14.67
C ILE A 10 3.14 -10.62 13.88
N ASN A 11 2.88 -11.71 14.60
CA ASN A 11 2.36 -12.93 14.01
C ASN A 11 0.83 -12.81 13.88
N ASN A 12 0.38 -12.20 12.79
CA ASN A 12 -1.04 -12.08 12.47
C ASN A 12 -1.58 -13.32 11.74
N THR A 13 -1.00 -14.50 11.95
CA THR A 13 -1.47 -15.77 11.38
C THR A 13 -2.30 -16.57 12.38
N ASN A 14 -2.89 -17.68 11.95
CA ASN A 14 -3.51 -18.67 12.85
C ASN A 14 -2.53 -19.78 13.29
N SER A 15 -1.24 -19.63 13.00
CA SER A 15 -0.21 -20.61 13.31
C SER A 15 0.92 -19.99 14.11
N LYS A 16 1.63 -20.80 14.88
CA LYS A 16 2.87 -20.37 15.50
C LYS A 16 3.95 -20.16 14.43
N MET A 17 4.77 -19.14 14.59
CA MET A 17 6.01 -18.96 13.82
C MET A 17 7.16 -19.65 14.55
N ILE A 18 7.94 -20.46 13.83
CA ILE A 18 9.10 -21.18 14.35
C ILE A 18 10.35 -20.69 13.64
N GLN A 19 11.35 -20.24 14.40
CA GLN A 19 12.64 -19.80 13.86
C GLN A 19 13.43 -21.01 13.37
N THR A 20 13.72 -21.05 12.07
CA THR A 20 14.52 -22.12 11.45
C THR A 20 15.99 -21.76 11.32
N TYR A 21 16.28 -20.46 11.22
CA TYR A 21 17.63 -19.94 11.09
C TYR A 21 17.75 -18.60 11.80
N SER A 22 18.85 -18.40 12.52
CA SER A 22 19.25 -17.08 13.00
C SER A 22 20.76 -17.05 13.11
N HIS A 23 21.37 -16.10 12.42
CA HIS A 23 22.80 -15.87 12.44
C HIS A 23 23.09 -14.39 12.30
N SER A 24 24.13 -13.94 13.00
CA SER A 24 24.64 -12.58 12.90
C SER A 24 26.15 -12.59 12.86
N TYR A 25 26.70 -11.72 12.04
CA TYR A 25 28.11 -11.45 11.91
C TYR A 25 28.32 -9.94 11.99
N GLN A 26 29.20 -9.52 12.89
CA GLN A 26 29.45 -8.10 13.21
C GLN A 26 28.19 -7.31 13.61
N MET A 27 27.29 -7.93 14.37
CA MET A 27 26.19 -7.25 15.07
C MET A 27 26.47 -7.29 16.58
N GLU A 28 26.17 -6.21 17.32
CA GLU A 28 26.29 -6.17 18.79
C GLU A 28 25.08 -6.83 19.48
N ALA A 29 23.90 -6.78 18.84
CA ALA A 29 22.70 -7.47 19.31
C ALA A 29 21.90 -8.09 18.15
N TRP A 30 21.43 -9.33 18.34
CA TRP A 30 20.62 -10.08 17.37
C TRP A 30 19.67 -11.09 18.04
N ASP A 31 18.82 -10.60 18.95
CA ASP A 31 18.08 -11.44 19.89
C ASP A 31 16.69 -11.87 19.40
N PHE A 32 16.63 -12.43 18.20
CA PHE A 32 15.37 -12.90 17.63
C PHE A 32 14.82 -14.14 18.39
N PRO A 33 13.53 -14.15 18.79
CA PRO A 33 12.93 -15.25 19.55
C PRO A 33 12.84 -16.55 18.74
N LYS A 34 12.94 -17.70 19.42
CA LYS A 34 12.82 -19.01 18.74
C LYS A 34 11.41 -19.30 18.23
N GLU A 35 10.39 -18.78 18.90
CA GLU A 35 8.99 -18.98 18.55
C GLU A 35 8.14 -17.73 18.85
N ILE A 36 7.09 -17.52 18.06
CA ILE A 36 6.11 -16.45 18.24
C ILE A 36 4.71 -17.06 18.05
N ALA A 37 3.87 -17.02 19.08
CA ALA A 37 2.54 -17.64 19.05
C ALA A 37 1.60 -16.94 18.04
N ALA A 38 0.57 -17.65 17.60
CA ALA A 38 -0.46 -17.08 16.72
C ALA A 38 -1.14 -15.87 17.40
N GLY A 39 -1.23 -14.75 16.70
CA GLY A 39 -1.77 -13.48 17.22
C GLY A 39 -0.85 -12.72 18.18
N GLU A 40 0.36 -13.22 18.46
CA GLU A 40 1.31 -12.58 19.36
C GLU A 40 2.14 -11.50 18.64
N ARG A 41 2.57 -10.48 19.39
CA ARG A 41 3.61 -9.54 18.99
C ARG A 41 4.83 -9.69 19.90
N LYS A 42 6.03 -9.78 19.33
CA LYS A 42 7.29 -9.80 20.09
C LYS A 42 8.24 -8.71 19.61
N ARG A 43 8.67 -7.89 20.56
CA ARG A 43 9.66 -6.83 20.40
C ARG A 43 11.02 -7.33 20.87
N PHE A 44 12.07 -7.08 20.09
CA PHE A 44 13.44 -7.44 20.43
C PHE A 44 14.41 -6.41 19.86
N TYR A 45 15.60 -6.38 20.44
CA TYR A 45 16.62 -5.38 20.18
C TYR A 45 17.64 -5.88 19.16
N VAL A 46 18.06 -4.98 18.27
CA VAL A 46 19.11 -5.21 17.28
C VAL A 46 20.07 -4.02 17.28
N GLU A 47 21.36 -4.28 17.12
CA GLU A 47 22.37 -3.23 17.15
C GLU A 47 23.52 -3.54 16.20
N TRP A 48 23.85 -2.56 15.34
CA TRP A 48 25.01 -2.62 14.44
C TRP A 48 26.32 -2.48 15.22
N CYS A 49 27.40 -3.09 14.72
CA CYS A 49 28.72 -2.96 15.34
C CYS A 49 29.44 -1.67 14.92
N ASP A 50 29.26 -0.61 15.69
CA ASP A 50 29.97 0.65 15.50
C ASP A 50 31.37 0.62 16.14
N ASN A 51 32.35 0.01 15.48
CA ASN A 51 33.77 0.08 15.88
C ASN A 51 34.64 0.65 14.75
N ILE A 52 35.47 1.66 15.09
CA ILE A 52 36.34 2.48 14.19
C ILE A 52 37.40 1.65 13.41
N PHE A 53 37.47 0.34 13.63
CA PHE A 53 38.46 -0.57 13.03
C PHE A 53 37.88 -1.80 12.33
N LYS A 54 36.55 -1.87 12.10
CA LYS A 54 35.92 -2.99 11.40
C LYS A 54 35.41 -2.56 10.03
N CYS A 55 35.57 -3.39 9.01
CA CYS A 55 34.86 -3.23 7.75
C CYS A 55 33.37 -3.32 8.08
N THR A 56 32.62 -2.25 7.83
CA THR A 56 31.18 -2.11 8.13
C THR A 56 30.31 -2.59 6.97
N SER A 57 30.92 -3.05 5.87
CA SER A 57 30.23 -3.49 4.66
C SER A 57 29.77 -4.96 4.73
N ASP A 58 30.41 -5.79 5.55
CA ASP A 58 30.11 -7.21 5.74
C ASP A 58 29.21 -7.51 6.94
N ASP A 59 28.88 -6.50 7.76
CA ASP A 59 27.86 -6.59 8.82
C ASP A 59 26.58 -7.20 8.25
N ARG A 60 26.15 -8.30 8.86
CA ARG A 60 24.97 -9.04 8.42
C ARG A 60 24.28 -9.77 9.56
N GLY A 61 22.98 -9.58 9.66
CA GLY A 61 22.10 -10.42 10.49
C GLY A 61 21.00 -11.00 9.61
N THR A 62 20.72 -12.29 9.75
CA THR A 62 19.59 -12.94 9.07
C THR A 62 18.82 -13.80 10.07
N ALA A 63 17.50 -13.65 10.09
CA ALA A 63 16.58 -14.48 10.86
C ALA A 63 15.47 -14.98 9.93
N VAL A 64 15.17 -16.28 9.98
CA VAL A 64 14.15 -16.93 9.15
C VAL A 64 13.16 -17.66 10.05
N TYR A 65 11.88 -17.48 9.75
CA TYR A 65 10.76 -18.18 10.39
C TYR A 65 9.93 -18.90 9.33
N HIS A 66 9.29 -20.00 9.72
CA HIS A 66 8.16 -20.56 8.99
C HIS A 66 6.91 -20.64 9.87
N LEU A 67 5.74 -20.88 9.28
CA LEU A 67 4.55 -21.26 10.03
C LEU A 67 4.57 -22.76 10.34
N GLU A 68 4.25 -23.12 11.58
CA GLU A 68 4.14 -24.51 12.04
C GLU A 68 3.16 -25.35 11.20
N ASN A 69 2.05 -24.75 10.75
CA ASN A 69 1.04 -25.43 9.93
C ASN A 69 1.37 -25.52 8.43
N ASP A 70 2.30 -24.70 7.93
CA ASP A 70 2.71 -24.68 6.52
C ASP A 70 4.13 -24.12 6.40
N GLN A 71 5.10 -25.02 6.27
CA GLN A 71 6.51 -24.66 6.23
C GLN A 71 6.92 -23.93 4.94
N ASN A 72 6.05 -23.87 3.92
CA ASN A 72 6.29 -23.11 2.70
C ASN A 72 5.99 -21.61 2.89
N LYS A 73 5.30 -21.25 3.97
CA LYS A 73 5.06 -19.87 4.37
C LYS A 73 6.18 -19.41 5.29
N THR A 74 7.06 -18.56 4.76
CA THR A 74 8.25 -18.10 5.51
C THR A 74 8.33 -16.59 5.61
N LEU A 75 9.03 -16.13 6.64
CA LEU A 75 9.46 -14.75 6.84
C LEU A 75 10.98 -14.75 6.99
N GLU A 76 11.67 -14.03 6.12
CA GLU A 76 13.10 -13.74 6.25
C GLU A 76 13.31 -12.26 6.54
N ILE A 77 14.09 -11.96 7.58
CA ILE A 77 14.54 -10.60 7.89
C ILE A 77 16.06 -10.60 7.80
N THR A 78 16.59 -9.79 6.88
CA THR A 78 18.02 -9.63 6.66
C THR A 78 18.42 -8.17 6.84
N MET A 79 19.30 -7.90 7.79
CA MET A 79 20.01 -6.64 7.95
C MET A 79 21.41 -6.79 7.36
N TYR A 80 21.86 -5.85 6.55
CA TYR A 80 23.17 -5.91 5.92
C TYR A 80 23.76 -4.54 5.64
N ASN A 81 25.10 -4.47 5.55
CA ASN A 81 25.88 -3.29 5.23
C ASN A 81 25.56 -2.12 6.16
N ALA A 82 26.31 -2.00 7.26
CA ALA A 82 26.10 -0.97 8.27
C ALA A 82 26.33 0.46 7.75
N ASN A 83 26.98 0.65 6.59
CA ASN A 83 27.08 1.97 5.96
C ASN A 83 25.74 2.46 5.41
N THR A 84 24.97 1.55 4.81
CA THR A 84 23.64 1.85 4.24
C THR A 84 22.51 1.52 5.21
N ARG A 85 22.81 0.74 6.26
CA ARG A 85 21.87 0.23 7.26
C ARG A 85 20.66 -0.42 6.61
N SER A 86 20.95 -1.24 5.61
CA SER A 86 19.91 -1.84 4.78
C SER A 86 19.17 -2.90 5.57
N ILE A 87 17.85 -2.91 5.43
CA ILE A 87 17.00 -3.97 5.95
C ILE A 87 16.14 -4.49 4.81
N SER A 88 16.08 -5.81 4.69
CA SER A 88 15.22 -6.53 3.77
C SER A 88 14.32 -7.44 4.58
N VAL A 89 13.03 -7.42 4.23
CA VAL A 89 12.02 -8.30 4.78
C VAL A 89 11.39 -9.02 3.60
N GLU A 90 11.45 -10.34 3.57
CA GLU A 90 10.88 -11.17 2.51
C GLU A 90 9.86 -12.14 3.11
N LEU A 91 8.66 -12.14 2.57
CA LEU A 91 7.62 -13.13 2.85
C LEU A 91 7.55 -14.11 1.68
N THR A 92 7.58 -15.41 1.94
CA THR A 92 7.35 -16.45 0.91
C THR A 92 6.04 -17.17 1.19
N GLY A 93 5.28 -17.54 0.16
CA GLY A 93 4.13 -18.44 0.29
C GLY A 93 2.83 -17.78 0.78
N ILE A 94 2.88 -16.51 1.17
CA ILE A 94 1.72 -15.76 1.69
C ILE A 94 0.74 -15.41 0.57
N GLU A 95 1.22 -14.82 -0.52
CA GLU A 95 0.38 -14.44 -1.68
C GLU A 95 0.07 -15.60 -2.63
N GLY A 96 0.71 -16.75 -2.42
CA GLY A 96 0.55 -17.95 -3.22
C GLY A 96 1.80 -18.85 -3.13
N PRO A 97 1.70 -20.12 -3.55
CA PRO A 97 2.79 -21.08 -3.42
C PRO A 97 4.10 -20.59 -4.06
N GLY A 98 5.14 -20.45 -3.24
CA GLY A 98 6.48 -20.03 -3.68
C GLY A 98 6.63 -18.55 -4.09
N ILE A 99 5.56 -17.75 -4.03
CA ILE A 99 5.63 -16.31 -4.34
C ILE A 99 6.38 -15.62 -3.21
N LYS A 100 7.39 -14.82 -3.58
CA LYS A 100 8.18 -13.97 -2.69
C LYS A 100 7.71 -12.52 -2.79
N THR A 101 7.36 -11.92 -1.65
CA THR A 101 7.00 -10.51 -1.53
C THR A 101 8.02 -9.81 -0.66
N SER A 102 8.66 -8.76 -1.19
CA SER A 102 9.58 -7.91 -0.42
C SER A 102 8.80 -6.77 0.23
N CYS A 103 8.97 -6.60 1.53
CA CYS A 103 8.40 -5.48 2.28
C CYS A 103 9.51 -4.43 2.48
N PRO A 104 9.45 -3.28 1.77
CA PRO A 104 10.46 -2.24 1.92
C PRO A 104 10.41 -1.68 3.35
N MET A 105 11.56 -1.68 4.02
CA MET A 105 11.69 -1.17 5.38
C MET A 105 12.94 -0.32 5.48
N GLN A 106 12.83 0.81 6.19
CA GLN A 106 13.95 1.70 6.45
C GLN A 106 14.40 1.56 7.90
N TRP A 107 15.72 1.62 8.11
CA TRP A 107 16.30 1.63 9.45
C TRP A 107 15.85 2.87 10.24
N GLN A 108 15.45 2.62 11.49
CA GLN A 108 15.07 3.64 12.46
C GLN A 108 15.97 3.52 13.70
N HIS A 109 16.96 4.41 13.81
CA HIS A 109 17.83 4.47 14.99
C HIS A 109 17.03 4.90 16.22
N ASP A 110 17.16 4.14 17.32
CA ASP A 110 16.40 4.28 18.56
C ASP A 110 14.87 4.15 18.39
N GLY A 111 14.43 3.73 17.20
CA GLY A 111 13.04 3.54 16.84
C GLY A 111 12.58 2.09 16.98
N GLU A 112 11.36 1.84 16.49
CA GLU A 112 10.75 0.53 16.42
C GLU A 112 10.23 0.26 15.01
N MET A 113 10.70 -0.83 14.42
CA MET A 113 10.34 -1.28 13.08
C MET A 113 9.37 -2.45 13.20
N TYR A 114 8.28 -2.42 12.45
CA TYR A 114 7.22 -3.43 12.52
C TYR A 114 7.29 -4.37 11.33
N VAL A 115 7.35 -5.66 11.60
CA VAL A 115 7.27 -6.72 10.60
C VAL A 115 6.02 -7.54 10.87
N ILE A 116 5.14 -7.61 9.88
CA ILE A 116 3.85 -8.30 10.01
C ILE A 116 3.88 -9.54 9.13
N MET A 117 3.65 -10.70 9.74
CA MET A 117 3.35 -11.92 9.01
C MET A 117 1.84 -12.16 9.10
N ASP A 118 1.14 -12.03 7.98
CA ASP A 118 -0.30 -12.20 7.89
C ASP A 118 -0.63 -13.16 6.76
N ASP A 119 -1.20 -14.32 7.10
CA ASP A 119 -1.72 -15.30 6.14
C ASP A 119 -3.24 -15.40 6.17
N ARG A 120 -3.88 -14.51 6.93
CA ARG A 120 -5.32 -14.44 7.16
C ARG A 120 -6.00 -13.41 6.27
N MET A 121 -5.27 -12.37 5.85
CA MET A 121 -5.82 -11.30 5.02
C MET A 121 -5.31 -11.39 3.58
N ASP A 122 -6.18 -11.87 2.68
CA ASP A 122 -6.03 -11.57 1.26
C ASP A 122 -6.39 -10.09 1.06
N LEU A 123 -5.39 -9.21 1.17
CA LEU A 123 -5.56 -7.76 1.03
C LEU A 123 -6.07 -7.37 -0.36
N LYS A 124 -5.89 -8.23 -1.38
CA LYS A 124 -6.46 -8.00 -2.72
C LYS A 124 -7.97 -8.24 -2.73
N ARG A 125 -8.51 -9.01 -1.78
CA ARG A 125 -9.92 -9.46 -1.76
C ARG A 125 -10.58 -9.35 -0.37
N TRP A 126 -10.16 -8.38 0.43
CA TRP A 126 -10.57 -8.32 1.84
C TRP A 126 -12.06 -8.03 2.00
N MET A 127 -12.68 -7.26 1.08
CA MET A 127 -14.13 -6.99 1.11
C MET A 127 -14.96 -8.23 0.78
N GLY A 128 -14.36 -9.28 0.20
CA GLY A 128 -14.99 -10.58 0.00
C GLY A 128 -15.40 -11.28 1.31
N LYS A 129 -14.78 -10.92 2.44
CA LYS A 129 -15.13 -11.43 3.77
C LYS A 129 -16.20 -10.62 4.49
N THR A 130 -16.61 -9.48 3.94
CA THR A 130 -17.64 -8.60 4.49
C THR A 130 -19.01 -8.99 3.94
N ALA A 131 -20.03 -9.00 4.80
CA ALA A 131 -21.39 -9.33 4.41
C ALA A 131 -21.91 -8.36 3.33
N GLY A 132 -22.48 -8.90 2.26
CA GLY A 132 -22.91 -8.12 1.10
C GLY A 132 -24.01 -7.08 1.38
N ASN A 133 -24.76 -7.27 2.47
CA ASN A 133 -25.78 -6.33 2.93
C ASN A 133 -25.23 -5.24 3.88
N THR A 134 -23.91 -5.14 4.04
CA THR A 134 -23.29 -4.05 4.82
C THR A 134 -23.36 -2.75 4.02
N PRO A 135 -23.95 -1.67 4.56
CA PRO A 135 -23.91 -0.36 3.92
C PRO A 135 -22.47 0.15 3.81
N ILE A 136 -22.09 0.74 2.69
CA ILE A 136 -20.67 1.14 2.48
C ILE A 136 -20.19 2.20 3.47
N ASN A 137 -21.08 3.03 4.02
CA ASN A 137 -20.76 4.04 5.04
C ASN A 137 -20.54 3.45 6.45
N MET A 138 -20.74 2.14 6.62
CA MET A 138 -20.47 1.39 7.84
C MET A 138 -19.19 0.56 7.74
N MET A 139 -18.43 0.70 6.65
CA MET A 139 -17.18 0.00 6.42
C MET A 139 -15.98 0.88 6.77
N ASP A 140 -14.97 0.30 7.40
CA ASP A 140 -13.65 0.92 7.53
C ASP A 140 -12.86 0.69 6.25
N ILE A 141 -12.69 1.74 5.45
CA ILE A 141 -12.07 1.66 4.13
C ILE A 141 -10.72 2.38 4.15
N PRO A 142 -9.58 1.67 4.05
CA PRO A 142 -8.28 2.30 3.95
C PRO A 142 -8.13 3.03 2.61
N GLY A 143 -7.47 4.18 2.64
CA GLY A 143 -7.24 5.00 1.47
C GLY A 143 -5.95 5.80 1.54
N THR A 144 -5.58 6.38 0.40
CA THR A 144 -4.35 7.16 0.25
C THR A 144 -4.66 8.61 -0.08
N HIS A 145 -3.96 9.53 0.58
CA HIS A 145 -3.99 10.96 0.26
C HIS A 145 -3.04 11.23 -0.90
N ASP A 146 -3.55 11.97 -1.89
CA ASP A 146 -2.83 12.35 -3.11
C ASP A 146 -2.13 11.15 -3.77
N SER A 147 -2.94 10.18 -4.19
CA SER A 147 -2.51 8.81 -4.47
C SER A 147 -1.52 8.69 -5.63
N LEU A 148 -1.47 9.68 -6.52
CA LEU A 148 -0.57 9.72 -7.69
C LEU A 148 0.80 10.32 -7.40
N ALA A 149 0.99 10.98 -6.24
CA ALA A 149 2.27 11.56 -5.84
C ALA A 149 3.25 10.50 -5.29
N PHE A 150 3.38 9.37 -5.99
CA PHE A 150 4.41 8.35 -5.77
C PHE A 150 5.60 8.47 -6.74
N ASP A 151 5.33 8.97 -7.96
CA ASP A 151 6.31 9.19 -9.02
C ASP A 151 6.14 10.62 -9.56
N LEU A 152 6.95 11.53 -9.01
CA LEU A 152 6.95 12.95 -9.34
C LEU A 152 7.87 13.20 -10.54
N THR A 153 7.41 14.03 -11.46
CA THR A 153 8.13 14.37 -12.70
C THR A 153 8.29 15.87 -12.85
N GLY A 154 9.02 16.27 -13.90
CA GLY A 154 9.31 17.67 -14.18
C GLY A 154 10.39 18.27 -13.25
N PHE A 155 10.78 19.51 -13.58
CA PHE A 155 11.87 20.21 -12.88
C PHE A 155 11.55 20.49 -11.42
N VAL A 156 10.31 20.83 -11.10
CA VAL A 156 9.92 21.11 -9.71
C VAL A 156 9.93 19.81 -8.89
N GLY A 157 9.40 18.71 -9.44
CA GLY A 157 9.36 17.40 -8.78
C GLY A 157 10.75 16.86 -8.43
N SER A 158 11.78 17.16 -9.23
CA SER A 158 13.16 16.76 -8.93
C SER A 158 13.82 17.57 -7.82
N ILE A 159 13.30 18.77 -7.49
CA ILE A 159 13.86 19.65 -6.46
C ILE A 159 13.18 19.45 -5.11
N VAL A 160 11.87 19.15 -5.09
CA VAL A 160 11.08 19.04 -3.85
C VAL A 160 10.51 17.64 -3.57
N PRO A 161 11.20 16.52 -3.88
CA PRO A 161 10.60 15.20 -3.74
C PRO A 161 10.24 14.89 -2.28
N SER A 162 11.02 15.37 -1.32
CA SER A 162 10.79 15.12 0.12
C SER A 162 9.56 15.82 0.69
N SER A 163 9.09 16.92 0.09
CA SER A 163 7.91 17.65 0.56
C SER A 163 6.66 17.43 -0.30
N ALA A 164 6.82 16.95 -1.53
CA ALA A 164 5.70 16.71 -2.46
C ALA A 164 5.30 15.23 -2.58
N LYS A 165 6.20 14.27 -2.29
CA LYS A 165 5.90 12.84 -2.41
C LYS A 165 5.11 12.37 -1.19
N THR A 166 3.94 11.81 -1.41
CA THR A 166 3.03 11.34 -0.34
C THR A 166 2.95 9.82 -0.26
N GLN A 167 3.28 9.13 -1.36
CA GLN A 167 3.16 7.67 -1.48
C GLN A 167 4.49 7.06 -1.95
N ASN A 168 4.78 5.83 -1.55
CA ASN A 168 5.92 5.06 -2.08
C ASN A 168 5.50 3.95 -3.06
N MET A 169 4.19 3.68 -3.15
CA MET A 169 3.60 2.61 -3.94
C MET A 169 2.83 3.22 -5.11
N ASN A 170 2.90 2.58 -6.29
CA ASN A 170 2.02 2.94 -7.40
C ASN A 170 0.56 2.53 -7.10
N ILE A 171 -0.40 2.91 -7.95
CA ILE A 171 -1.83 2.60 -7.74
C ILE A 171 -2.09 1.09 -7.64
N TRP A 172 -1.44 0.28 -8.47
CA TRP A 172 -1.59 -1.18 -8.44
C TRP A 172 -1.13 -1.78 -7.12
N ASP A 173 0.02 -1.35 -6.62
CA ASP A 173 0.56 -1.81 -5.34
C ASP A 173 -0.34 -1.34 -4.19
N GLN A 174 -0.80 -0.09 -4.20
CA GLN A 174 -1.75 0.42 -3.20
C GLN A 174 -3.03 -0.44 -3.16
N LEU A 175 -3.59 -0.83 -4.31
CA LEU A 175 -4.73 -1.76 -4.41
C LEU A 175 -4.37 -3.14 -3.84
N CYS A 176 -3.19 -3.67 -4.15
CA CYS A 176 -2.72 -4.96 -3.65
C CYS A 176 -2.51 -4.97 -2.13
N PHE A 177 -2.14 -3.83 -1.55
CA PHE A 177 -2.03 -3.60 -0.10
C PHE A 177 -3.37 -3.22 0.56
N GLY A 178 -4.49 -3.36 -0.15
CA GLY A 178 -5.84 -3.27 0.41
C GLY A 178 -6.49 -1.89 0.35
N CYS A 179 -5.81 -0.87 -0.19
CA CYS A 179 -6.40 0.46 -0.35
C CYS A 179 -7.59 0.40 -1.31
N ARG A 180 -8.70 1.03 -0.92
CA ARG A 180 -9.94 1.12 -1.72
C ARG A 180 -10.51 2.53 -1.77
N TYR A 181 -9.81 3.52 -1.21
CA TYR A 181 -10.07 4.93 -1.44
C TYR A 181 -8.83 5.61 -2.03
N PHE A 182 -9.01 6.36 -3.12
CA PHE A 182 -7.94 7.09 -3.80
C PHE A 182 -8.30 8.57 -3.95
N ASP A 183 -7.40 9.46 -3.55
CA ASP A 183 -7.49 10.90 -3.78
C ASP A 183 -6.68 11.26 -5.04
N ILE A 184 -7.38 11.40 -6.16
CA ILE A 184 -6.81 11.64 -7.49
C ILE A 184 -6.91 13.12 -7.82
N ARG A 185 -5.75 13.76 -8.01
CA ARG A 185 -5.63 15.19 -8.29
C ARG A 185 -5.07 15.39 -9.69
N ILE A 186 -5.77 16.19 -10.48
CA ILE A 186 -5.50 16.34 -11.91
C ILE A 186 -5.44 17.78 -12.37
N ASP A 187 -4.83 18.01 -13.53
CA ASP A 187 -4.90 19.27 -14.27
C ASP A 187 -5.99 19.25 -15.36
N GLN A 188 -6.08 20.35 -16.12
CA GLN A 188 -7.06 20.50 -17.21
C GLN A 188 -6.88 19.51 -18.38
N GLU A 189 -5.75 18.80 -18.43
CA GLU A 189 -5.43 17.76 -19.40
C GLU A 189 -5.63 16.35 -18.83
N LEU A 190 -6.20 16.24 -17.62
CA LEU A 190 -6.42 15.00 -16.87
C LEU A 190 -5.14 14.29 -16.43
N ASN A 191 -3.99 14.98 -16.48
CA ASN A 191 -2.71 14.48 -15.97
C ASN A 191 -2.66 14.63 -14.45
N GLY A 192 -2.00 13.71 -13.76
CA GLY A 192 -1.87 13.77 -12.30
C GLY A 192 -0.96 14.90 -11.85
N CYS A 193 -1.30 15.56 -10.75
CA CYS A 193 -0.47 16.62 -10.19
C CYS A 193 -0.66 16.82 -8.68
N HIS A 194 0.41 17.30 -8.03
CA HIS A 194 0.40 17.80 -6.64
C HIS A 194 0.71 19.30 -6.65
N GLY A 195 -0.33 20.14 -6.66
CA GLY A 195 -0.17 21.58 -6.89
C GLY A 195 0.51 21.85 -8.23
N VAL A 196 1.69 22.48 -8.20
CA VAL A 196 2.51 22.78 -9.39
C VAL A 196 3.42 21.62 -9.82
N VAL A 197 3.46 20.51 -9.07
CA VAL A 197 4.31 19.36 -9.38
C VAL A 197 3.54 18.36 -10.23
N ASP A 198 4.14 17.89 -11.32
CA ASP A 198 3.54 16.90 -12.21
C ASP A 198 3.79 15.48 -11.70
N CYS A 199 2.81 14.60 -11.83
CA CYS A 199 2.96 13.18 -11.54
C CYS A 199 3.08 12.40 -12.86
N ARG A 200 3.77 11.24 -12.82
CA ARG A 200 3.99 10.40 -14.00
C ARG A 200 2.69 9.89 -14.63
N ASN A 201 1.69 9.59 -13.80
CA ASN A 201 0.42 9.00 -14.20
C ASN A 201 -0.74 10.00 -14.07
N GLY A 202 -1.77 9.79 -14.89
CA GLY A 202 -3.00 10.59 -14.90
C GLY A 202 -4.26 9.80 -14.56
N LEU A 203 -5.42 10.42 -14.80
CA LEU A 203 -6.72 9.83 -14.50
C LEU A 203 -6.98 8.57 -15.34
N ASN A 204 -6.66 8.60 -16.64
CA ASN A 204 -6.87 7.44 -17.52
C ASN A 204 -6.06 6.21 -17.06
N ASP A 205 -4.77 6.38 -16.75
CA ASP A 205 -3.92 5.29 -16.25
C ASP A 205 -4.49 4.70 -14.95
N THR A 206 -4.99 5.57 -14.07
CA THR A 206 -5.58 5.18 -12.79
C THR A 206 -6.83 4.33 -12.99
N ILE A 207 -7.75 4.79 -13.85
CA ILE A 207 -9.00 4.08 -14.17
C ILE A 207 -8.69 2.72 -14.81
N GLU A 208 -7.73 2.66 -15.73
CA GLU A 208 -7.32 1.41 -16.38
C GLU A 208 -6.79 0.39 -15.35
N LEU A 209 -5.91 0.81 -14.44
CA LEU A 209 -5.36 -0.05 -13.39
C LEU A 209 -6.45 -0.54 -12.43
N ILE A 210 -7.37 0.34 -12.02
CA ILE A 210 -8.50 -0.02 -11.16
C ILE A 210 -9.44 -0.99 -11.87
N SER A 211 -9.76 -0.78 -13.15
CA SER A 211 -10.60 -1.69 -13.93
C SER A 211 -10.03 -3.10 -13.94
N LYS A 212 -8.74 -3.24 -14.30
CA LYS A 212 -8.04 -4.54 -14.30
C LYS A 212 -8.03 -5.19 -12.93
N PHE A 213 -7.83 -4.41 -11.88
CA PHE A 213 -7.85 -4.92 -10.51
C PHE A 213 -9.24 -5.44 -10.11
N LEU A 214 -10.30 -4.69 -10.40
CA LEU A 214 -11.67 -5.08 -10.06
C LEU A 214 -12.17 -6.27 -10.89
N GLU A 215 -11.73 -6.40 -12.14
CA GLU A 215 -11.96 -7.60 -12.96
C GLU A 215 -11.34 -8.85 -12.32
N ALA A 216 -10.11 -8.74 -11.80
CA ALA A 216 -9.41 -9.83 -11.11
C ALA A 216 -9.91 -10.09 -9.68
N ASN A 217 -10.61 -9.13 -9.08
CA ASN A 217 -11.04 -9.11 -7.67
C ASN A 217 -12.48 -8.60 -7.56
N ASN A 218 -13.42 -9.31 -8.18
CA ASN A 218 -14.82 -8.88 -8.33
C ASN A 218 -15.62 -8.76 -7.02
N THR A 219 -15.03 -9.12 -5.87
CA THR A 219 -15.62 -8.88 -4.56
C THR A 219 -15.41 -7.45 -4.08
N GLU A 220 -14.46 -6.72 -4.64
CA GLU A 220 -14.04 -5.42 -4.16
C GLU A 220 -14.80 -4.28 -4.84
N PHE A 221 -14.77 -3.08 -4.28
CA PHE A 221 -15.17 -1.85 -4.95
C PHE A 221 -14.19 -0.73 -4.57
N VAL A 222 -14.14 0.34 -5.36
CA VAL A 222 -13.21 1.46 -5.11
C VAL A 222 -13.97 2.78 -4.99
N LEU A 223 -13.61 3.58 -3.99
CA LEU A 223 -13.94 5.00 -3.90
C LEU A 223 -12.83 5.80 -4.55
N MET A 224 -13.18 6.70 -5.47
CA MET A 224 -12.21 7.55 -6.15
C MET A 224 -12.64 9.00 -6.03
N ARG A 225 -11.94 9.77 -5.20
CA ARG A 225 -12.09 11.21 -5.17
C ARG A 225 -11.33 11.82 -6.33
N ILE A 226 -12.00 12.69 -7.09
CA ILE A 226 -11.33 13.44 -8.16
C ILE A 226 -11.39 14.94 -7.82
N LYS A 227 -10.23 15.59 -7.90
CA LYS A 227 -10.08 17.03 -7.72
C LYS A 227 -9.25 17.60 -8.86
N ASN A 228 -9.75 18.65 -9.49
CA ASN A 228 -8.95 19.49 -10.37
C ASN A 228 -8.10 20.44 -9.49
N GLU A 229 -6.78 20.32 -9.58
CA GLU A 229 -5.81 20.98 -8.70
C GLU A 229 -5.36 22.35 -9.24
N ARG A 230 -5.51 22.58 -10.55
CA ARG A 230 -5.02 23.77 -11.26
C ARG A 230 -6.16 24.55 -11.88
N SER A 231 -5.90 25.79 -12.31
CA SER A 231 -6.89 26.56 -13.06
C SER A 231 -7.27 25.86 -14.37
N VAL A 232 -8.55 25.88 -14.71
CA VAL A 232 -9.07 25.40 -16.00
C VAL A 232 -9.38 26.62 -16.86
N GLU A 233 -8.70 26.74 -18.00
CA GLU A 233 -8.89 27.86 -18.92
C GLU A 233 -10.22 27.73 -19.68
N ASN A 234 -10.52 26.52 -20.16
CA ASN A 234 -11.75 26.20 -20.89
C ASN A 234 -12.52 25.07 -20.18
N LYS A 235 -13.53 25.45 -19.40
CA LYS A 235 -14.35 24.51 -18.63
C LYS A 235 -15.15 23.54 -19.50
N GLU A 236 -15.65 23.98 -20.66
CA GLU A 236 -16.43 23.12 -21.55
C GLU A 236 -15.55 22.03 -22.15
N ALA A 237 -14.34 22.39 -22.61
CA ALA A 237 -13.37 21.42 -23.11
C ALA A 237 -12.93 20.44 -22.01
N PHE A 238 -12.68 20.92 -20.79
CA PHE A 238 -12.35 20.08 -19.64
C PHE A 238 -13.46 19.08 -19.31
N ASN A 239 -14.71 19.55 -19.21
CA ASN A 239 -15.86 18.69 -18.94
C ASN A 239 -16.06 17.66 -20.05
N LYS A 240 -15.90 18.06 -21.32
CA LYS A 240 -15.97 17.12 -22.44
C LYS A 240 -14.91 16.02 -22.33
N LYS A 241 -13.66 16.36 -21.99
CA LYS A 241 -12.59 15.35 -21.80
C LYS A 241 -12.93 14.38 -20.67
N MET A 242 -13.46 14.89 -19.55
CA MET A 242 -13.94 14.05 -18.45
C MET A 242 -15.04 13.10 -18.94
N ASP A 243 -16.08 13.63 -19.59
CA ASP A 243 -17.21 12.82 -20.08
C ASP A 243 -16.76 11.76 -21.09
N ASP A 244 -15.90 12.13 -22.05
CA ASP A 244 -15.35 11.19 -23.04
C ASP A 244 -14.59 10.04 -22.33
N LEU A 245 -13.83 10.35 -21.27
CA LEU A 245 -13.11 9.36 -20.48
C LEU A 245 -14.04 8.49 -19.63
N PHE A 246 -15.05 9.06 -18.97
CA PHE A 246 -16.02 8.27 -18.19
C PHE A 246 -16.85 7.34 -19.08
N ASN A 247 -17.22 7.81 -20.27
CA ASN A 247 -17.99 7.02 -21.22
C ASN A 247 -17.20 5.84 -21.79
N SER A 248 -15.87 5.97 -21.96
CA SER A 248 -15.04 4.84 -22.42
C SER A 248 -14.96 3.69 -21.39
N TYR A 249 -15.27 3.97 -20.12
CA TYR A 249 -15.36 2.98 -19.04
C TYR A 249 -16.76 2.97 -18.38
N GLU A 250 -17.83 3.23 -19.15
CA GLU A 250 -19.18 3.44 -18.59
C GLU A 250 -19.68 2.33 -17.65
N ASN A 251 -19.26 1.09 -17.90
CA ASN A 251 -19.66 -0.08 -17.13
C ASN A 251 -18.89 -0.21 -15.80
N LEU A 252 -17.76 0.47 -15.65
CA LEU A 252 -16.95 0.42 -14.44
C LEU A 252 -17.56 1.26 -13.31
N PHE A 253 -18.16 2.39 -13.66
CA PHE A 253 -18.63 3.35 -12.66
C PHE A 253 -20.01 2.98 -12.15
N TRP A 254 -20.16 2.99 -10.82
CA TRP A 254 -21.47 2.88 -10.20
C TRP A 254 -22.24 4.19 -10.40
N LYS A 255 -23.45 4.08 -10.91
CA LYS A 255 -24.38 5.20 -11.07
C LYS A 255 -25.44 5.09 -9.99
N ASN A 256 -25.60 6.14 -9.19
CA ASN A 256 -26.58 6.15 -8.12
C ASN A 256 -28.00 5.96 -8.69
N ASN A 257 -28.65 4.87 -8.29
CA ASN A 257 -30.03 4.54 -8.66
C ASN A 257 -30.96 4.48 -7.44
N LEU A 258 -30.48 4.93 -6.27
CA LEU A 258 -31.20 4.87 -5.01
C LEU A 258 -32.06 6.12 -4.81
N THR A 259 -33.25 5.93 -4.24
CA THR A 259 -34.15 7.02 -3.86
C THR A 259 -33.76 7.65 -2.51
N SER A 260 -33.09 6.88 -1.64
CA SER A 260 -32.56 7.30 -0.34
C SER A 260 -31.56 6.27 0.21
N GLY A 261 -30.62 6.70 1.06
CA GLY A 261 -29.67 5.82 1.76
C GLY A 261 -28.34 5.63 1.03
N TRP A 262 -27.43 4.90 1.68
CA TRP A 262 -26.13 4.51 1.10
C TRP A 262 -26.27 3.14 0.42
N PRO A 263 -25.55 2.88 -0.69
CA PRO A 263 -25.55 1.57 -1.32
C PRO A 263 -24.99 0.50 -0.38
N LEU A 264 -25.49 -0.72 -0.56
CA LEU A 264 -24.93 -1.89 0.10
C LEU A 264 -23.69 -2.35 -0.67
N LEU A 265 -22.80 -3.08 0.00
CA LEU A 265 -21.61 -3.63 -0.63
C LEU A 265 -21.93 -4.42 -1.91
N ASN A 266 -22.98 -5.25 -1.89
CA ASN A 266 -23.41 -6.03 -3.07
C ASN A 266 -23.86 -5.17 -4.27
N ASP A 267 -24.30 -3.93 -4.04
CA ASP A 267 -24.74 -3.03 -5.12
C ASP A 267 -23.54 -2.43 -5.88
N VAL A 268 -22.36 -2.43 -5.26
CA VAL A 268 -21.17 -1.71 -5.76
C VAL A 268 -19.97 -2.62 -6.05
N ARG A 269 -20.06 -3.93 -5.78
CA ARG A 269 -18.97 -4.87 -6.09
C ARG A 269 -18.59 -4.80 -7.58
N GLY A 270 -17.28 -4.79 -7.85
CA GLY A 270 -16.70 -4.63 -9.18
C GLY A 270 -16.86 -3.22 -9.76
N LYS A 271 -17.26 -2.22 -8.97
CA LYS A 271 -17.48 -0.84 -9.44
C LYS A 271 -16.56 0.18 -8.77
N VAL A 272 -16.44 1.31 -9.43
CA VAL A 272 -15.84 2.53 -8.89
C VAL A 272 -16.94 3.53 -8.57
N ILE A 273 -16.89 4.13 -7.39
CA ILE A 273 -17.78 5.23 -7.01
C ILE A 273 -16.97 6.52 -6.91
N VAL A 274 -17.35 7.51 -7.72
CA VAL A 274 -16.59 8.75 -7.88
C VAL A 274 -17.08 9.81 -6.91
N LEU A 275 -16.21 10.23 -6.01
CA LEU A 275 -16.43 11.33 -5.07
C LEU A 275 -15.86 12.61 -5.68
N ASP A 276 -16.61 13.27 -6.55
CA ASP A 276 -16.20 14.57 -7.09
C ASP A 276 -17.21 15.66 -6.76
N ASN A 277 -16.71 16.89 -6.79
CA ASN A 277 -17.52 18.11 -6.83
C ASN A 277 -17.19 18.87 -8.12
N LEU A 278 -16.77 18.12 -9.16
CA LEU A 278 -16.29 18.64 -10.43
C LEU A 278 -17.43 18.75 -11.43
N ASN A 279 -18.41 17.84 -11.36
CA ASN A 279 -19.68 17.93 -12.05
C ASN A 279 -20.79 17.33 -11.17
N ASP A 280 -22.05 17.72 -11.38
CA ASP A 280 -23.19 17.34 -10.53
C ASP A 280 -23.50 15.81 -10.49
N HIS A 281 -22.66 14.92 -11.04
CA HIS A 281 -23.13 13.66 -11.63
C HIS A 281 -22.98 12.35 -10.82
N TYR A 282 -22.16 12.24 -9.77
CA TYR A 282 -21.77 10.87 -9.35
C TYR A 282 -22.18 10.38 -7.96
N PHE A 283 -22.51 11.25 -7.01
CA PHE A 283 -23.20 10.82 -5.77
C PHE A 283 -24.56 11.50 -5.55
N PHE A 284 -24.74 12.72 -6.07
CA PHE A 284 -25.85 13.60 -5.65
C PHE A 284 -26.71 14.18 -6.78
N SER A 285 -26.59 13.72 -8.03
CA SER A 285 -27.44 14.21 -9.11
C SER A 285 -28.88 13.70 -8.95
N LYS A 286 -29.74 14.54 -8.36
CA LYS A 286 -31.13 14.66 -8.78
C LYS A 286 -31.25 15.86 -9.69
#